data_AF-A0A7X1GMR3-F1
#
_entry.id   AF-A0A7X1GMR3-F1
#
_cell.length_a   1.000
_cell.length_b   1.000
_cell.length_c   1.000
_cell.angle_alpha   90.00
_cell.angle_beta   90.00
_cell.angle_gamma   90.00
#
_symmetry.space_group_name_H-M   'P 1'
#
loop_
_entity.id
_entity.type
_entity.pdbx_description
1 polymer ?
#
loop_
_entity_poly.entity_id
_entity_poly.type
_entity_poly.pdbx_seq_one_letter_code
_entity_poly.pdbx_strand_id
1 'polypeptide(L)'
;MLDVESILVNLGIAERQEGRIILNNTGILYFSKNLDDIYFHTAMTCALYRGTEKVDVLDRRDLNEDLISSIDSAMIFLKQYIPVRYEMTGGPRRREVPEVPYDALREAVINAVAHRDYFEKGANVMVEMFDDRIEITSYGGLVKS
;
A
#
# COMPACT_ATOMS: atom_id res chain seq x y z
N MET A 1 30.48 -4.62 7.95
CA MET A 1 29.03 -4.46 8.19
C MET A 1 28.73 -3.01 7.87
N LEU A 2 27.84 -2.72 6.91
CA LEU A 2 27.44 -1.33 6.65
C LEU A 2 26.77 -0.78 7.91
N ASP A 3 27.19 0.39 8.36
CA ASP A 3 26.54 1.08 9.46
C ASP A 3 25.16 1.60 9.00
N VAL A 4 24.25 1.77 9.95
CA VAL A 4 22.85 2.15 9.68
C VAL A 4 22.77 3.47 8.91
N GLU A 5 23.65 4.44 9.20
CA GLU A 5 23.64 5.72 8.50
C GLU A 5 23.98 5.57 7.02
N SER A 6 24.98 4.74 6.71
CA SER A 6 25.33 4.42 5.32
C SER A 6 24.21 3.70 4.57
N ILE A 7 23.42 2.87 5.25
CA ILE A 7 22.24 2.22 4.65
C ILE A 7 21.16 3.27 4.33
N LEU A 8 20.88 4.18 5.25
CA LEU A 8 19.87 5.23 5.06
C LEU A 8 20.23 6.18 3.91
N VAL A 9 21.51 6.54 3.78
CA VAL A 9 21.99 7.36 2.66
C VAL A 9 21.91 6.60 1.33
N ASN A 10 22.31 5.32 1.30
CA ASN A 10 22.25 4.48 0.09
C ASN A 10 20.82 4.21 -0.39
N LEU A 11 19.86 4.18 0.53
CA LEU A 11 18.44 4.05 0.22
C LEU A 11 17.81 5.36 -0.28
N GLY A 12 18.56 6.47 -0.31
CA GLY A 12 18.07 7.78 -0.80
C GLY A 12 17.07 8.45 0.15
N ILE A 13 17.01 8.01 1.40
CA ILE A 13 16.03 8.45 2.41
C ILE A 13 16.64 9.37 3.49
N ALA A 14 17.95 9.58 3.44
CA ALA A 14 18.66 10.47 4.34
C ALA A 14 19.82 11.16 3.62
N GLU A 15 20.12 12.38 4.04
CA GLU A 15 21.27 13.16 3.58
C GLU A 15 22.22 13.45 4.73
N ARG A 16 23.52 13.51 4.41
CA ARG A 16 24.54 14.01 5.33
C ARG A 16 24.65 15.53 5.17
N GLN A 17 24.19 16.29 6.15
CA GLN A 17 24.38 17.73 6.23
C GLN A 17 25.15 18.09 7.50
N GLU A 18 26.26 18.82 7.35
CA GLU A 18 27.13 19.26 8.46
C GLU A 18 27.53 18.15 9.47
N GLY A 19 27.80 16.94 8.96
CA GLY A 19 28.18 15.80 9.82
C GLY A 19 27.01 15.16 10.58
N ARG A 20 25.77 15.57 10.33
CA ARG A 20 24.55 14.96 10.86
C ARG A 20 23.78 14.26 9.74
N ILE A 21 23.10 13.18 10.08
CA ILE A 21 22.15 12.51 9.19
C ILE A 21 20.80 13.17 9.36
N ILE A 22 20.24 13.69 8.27
CA ILE A 22 18.90 14.26 8.23
C ILE A 22 18.06 13.36 7.32
N LEU A 23 16.99 12.78 7.90
CA LEU A 23 16.01 12.02 7.12
C LEU A 23 15.20 12.99 6.26
N ASN A 24 15.00 12.65 4.98
CA ASN A 24 14.03 13.35 4.16
C ASN A 24 12.61 12.86 4.48
N ASN A 25 11.59 13.45 3.86
CA ASN A 25 10.19 13.08 4.12
C ASN A 25 9.95 11.58 3.91
N THR A 26 10.60 10.96 2.93
CA THR A 26 10.55 9.51 2.70
C THR A 26 11.19 8.75 3.86
N GLY A 27 12.35 9.17 4.36
CA GLY A 27 12.99 8.54 5.52
C GLY A 27 12.17 8.64 6.80
N ILE A 28 11.51 9.78 7.03
CA ILE A 28 10.58 9.96 8.16
C ILE A 28 9.37 9.06 7.98
N LEU A 29 8.79 8.99 6.78
CA LEU A 29 7.62 8.18 6.48
C LEU A 29 7.85 6.68 6.71
N TYR A 30 8.99 6.15 6.26
CA TYR A 30 9.26 4.71 6.33
C TYR A 30 9.81 4.24 7.69
N PHE A 31 10.46 5.12 8.45
CA PHE A 31 11.22 4.72 9.65
C PHE A 31 10.85 5.47 10.93
N SER A 32 9.88 6.40 10.90
CA SER A 32 9.36 7.01 12.13
C SER A 32 8.59 5.97 12.95
N LYS A 33 8.88 5.93 14.25
CA LYS A 33 8.18 5.09 15.23
C LYS A 33 6.80 5.64 15.62
N ASN A 34 6.51 6.90 15.29
CA ASN A 34 5.24 7.53 15.56
C ASN A 34 4.95 8.60 14.50
N LEU A 35 4.06 8.28 13.55
CA LEU A 35 3.64 9.20 12.49
C LEU A 35 2.43 10.05 12.90
N ASP A 36 1.76 9.69 14.01
CA ASP A 36 0.53 10.34 14.47
C ASP A 36 0.75 11.81 14.88
N ASP A 37 1.97 12.16 15.31
CA ASP A 37 2.34 13.53 15.71
C ASP A 37 2.61 14.45 14.50
N ILE A 38 2.74 13.89 13.28
CA ILE A 38 3.13 14.64 12.06
C ILE A 38 2.01 14.62 11.01
N TYR A 39 1.28 13.52 10.87
CA TYR A 39 0.23 13.35 9.85
C TYR A 39 -1.05 12.77 10.47
N PHE A 40 -2.04 13.63 10.76
CA PHE A 40 -3.34 13.22 11.32
C PHE A 40 -4.24 12.52 10.28
N HIS A 41 -4.51 11.23 10.54
CA HIS A 41 -5.67 10.39 10.19
C HIS A 41 -6.25 10.40 8.75
N THR A 42 -5.89 9.40 7.95
CA THR A 42 -6.75 8.33 7.36
C THR A 42 -5.84 7.45 6.50
N ALA A 43 -5.46 6.24 6.96
CA ALA A 43 -4.24 5.61 6.44
C ALA A 43 -4.45 4.80 5.16
N MET A 44 -5.53 4.04 5.04
CA MET A 44 -5.95 3.36 3.81
C MET A 44 -7.38 2.85 4.00
N THR A 45 -8.19 2.81 2.95
CA THR A 45 -9.51 2.16 2.99
C THR A 45 -9.55 1.04 1.96
N CYS A 46 -9.97 -0.15 2.39
CA CYS A 46 -10.31 -1.26 1.52
C CYS A 46 -11.83 -1.38 1.41
N ALA A 47 -12.37 -1.57 0.21
CA ALA A 47 -13.79 -1.79 0.00
C ALA A 47 -14.04 -2.85 -1.08
N LEU A 48 -15.03 -3.69 -0.84
CA LEU A 48 -15.56 -4.64 -1.81
C LEU A 48 -16.97 -4.20 -2.18
N TYR A 49 -17.23 -4.07 -3.46
CA TYR A 49 -18.53 -3.72 -4.02
C TYR A 49 -19.12 -4.90 -4.78
N ARG A 50 -20.45 -5.02 -4.79
CA ARG A 50 -21.16 -5.89 -5.72
C ARG A 50 -21.35 -5.17 -7.05
N GLY A 51 -21.04 -5.85 -8.15
CA GLY A 51 -21.13 -5.29 -9.49
C GLY A 51 -19.96 -4.36 -9.81
N THR A 52 -20.18 -3.43 -10.72
CA THR A 52 -19.14 -2.56 -11.28
C THR A 52 -19.18 -1.13 -10.75
N GLU A 53 -20.13 -0.84 -9.84
CA GLU A 53 -20.46 0.50 -9.34
C GLU A 53 -20.25 0.59 -7.82
N LYS A 54 -19.97 1.80 -7.32
CA LYS A 54 -19.75 2.06 -5.88
C LYS A 54 -21.05 2.19 -5.07
N VAL A 55 -22.01 1.30 -5.31
CA VAL A 55 -23.38 1.39 -4.75
C VAL A 55 -23.63 0.37 -3.65
N ASP A 56 -23.33 -0.91 -3.90
CA ASP A 56 -23.60 -2.01 -2.96
C ASP A 56 -22.29 -2.46 -2.31
N VAL A 57 -22.04 -2.01 -1.08
CA VAL A 57 -20.82 -2.30 -0.32
C VAL A 57 -20.99 -3.63 0.42
N LEU A 58 -20.14 -4.61 0.11
CA LEU A 58 -20.14 -5.94 0.72
C LEU A 58 -19.20 -6.07 1.92
N ASP A 59 -18.03 -5.44 1.85
CA ASP A 59 -17.09 -5.31 2.97
C ASP A 59 -16.38 -3.96 2.85
N ARG A 60 -16.07 -3.33 3.97
CA ARG A 60 -15.28 -2.11 4.05
C ARG A 60 -14.43 -2.14 5.30
N ARG A 61 -13.14 -1.84 5.14
CA ARG A 61 -12.17 -1.73 6.24
C ARG A 61 -11.39 -0.45 6.12
N ASP A 62 -11.53 0.41 7.12
CA ASP A 62 -10.69 1.59 7.27
C ASP A 62 -9.47 1.19 8.11
N LEU A 63 -8.31 1.15 7.47
CA LEU A 63 -7.03 0.82 8.06
C LEU A 63 -6.41 2.11 8.57
N ASN A 64 -6.19 2.18 9.88
CA ASN A 64 -5.64 3.34 10.60
C ASN A 64 -4.46 2.91 11.47
N GLU A 65 -3.59 2.10 10.91
CA GLU A 65 -2.35 1.61 11.52
C GLU A 65 -1.14 2.21 10.82
N ASP A 66 0.08 1.81 11.21
CA ASP A 66 1.29 2.26 10.50
C ASP A 66 1.28 1.83 9.03
N LEU A 67 2.17 2.43 8.24
CA LEU A 67 2.17 2.26 6.79
C LEU A 67 2.39 0.81 6.36
N ILE A 68 3.31 0.12 7.03
CA ILE A 68 3.70 -1.25 6.69
C ILE A 68 2.56 -2.19 7.05
N SER A 69 2.02 -2.05 8.26
CA SER A 69 0.87 -2.83 8.71
C SER A 69 -0.35 -2.60 7.81
N SER A 70 -0.61 -1.36 7.38
CA SER A 70 -1.71 -1.04 6.45
C SER A 70 -1.57 -1.74 5.10
N ILE A 71 -0.35 -1.80 4.55
CA ILE A 71 -0.07 -2.53 3.30
C ILE A 71 -0.35 -4.02 3.49
N ASP A 72 0.10 -4.62 4.59
CA ASP A 72 -0.13 -6.04 4.86
C ASP A 72 -1.61 -6.36 5.07
N SER A 73 -2.35 -5.51 5.80
CA SER A 73 -3.78 -5.62 6.00
C SER A 73 -4.57 -5.51 4.70
N ALA A 74 -4.18 -4.61 3.79
CA ALA A 74 -4.78 -4.52 2.46
C ALA A 74 -4.51 -5.77 1.61
N MET A 75 -3.30 -6.33 1.68
CA MET A 75 -3.00 -7.58 0.99
C MET A 75 -3.79 -8.77 1.56
N ILE A 76 -4.04 -8.80 2.87
CA ILE A 76 -4.92 -9.78 3.50
C ILE A 76 -6.35 -9.62 2.99
N PHE A 77 -6.86 -8.39 2.93
CA PHE A 77 -8.19 -8.09 2.38
C PHE A 77 -8.34 -8.56 0.93
N LEU A 78 -7.40 -8.17 0.05
CA LEU A 78 -7.42 -8.55 -1.37
C LEU A 78 -7.42 -10.08 -1.55
N LYS A 79 -6.55 -10.79 -0.83
CA LYS A 79 -6.45 -12.26 -0.89
C LYS A 79 -7.71 -12.98 -0.43
N GLN A 80 -8.52 -12.35 0.42
CA GLN A 80 -9.77 -12.93 0.89
C GLN A 80 -10.83 -13.02 -0.22
N TYR A 81 -10.78 -12.12 -1.20
CA TYR A 81 -11.83 -11.97 -2.20
C TYR A 81 -11.38 -12.27 -3.64
N ILE A 82 -10.07 -12.29 -3.93
CA ILE A 82 -9.57 -12.63 -5.26
C ILE A 82 -9.92 -14.08 -5.61
N PRO A 83 -10.59 -14.33 -6.74
CA PRO A 83 -10.83 -15.67 -7.23
C PRO A 83 -9.51 -16.41 -7.49
N VAL A 84 -9.48 -17.68 -7.07
CA VAL A 84 -8.35 -18.58 -7.28
C VAL A 84 -8.82 -19.77 -8.09
N ARG A 85 -8.19 -20.00 -9.25
CA ARG A 85 -8.39 -21.23 -10.04
C ARG A 85 -7.40 -22.29 -9.61
N TYR A 86 -7.82 -23.55 -9.70
CA TYR A 86 -6.97 -24.69 -9.38
C TYR A 86 -6.52 -25.37 -10.67
N GLU A 87 -5.21 -25.46 -10.88
CA GLU A 87 -4.61 -26.24 -11.96
C GLU A 87 -4.17 -27.61 -11.44
N MET A 88 -4.63 -28.67 -12.10
CA MET A 88 -4.21 -30.04 -11.83
C MET A 88 -2.90 -30.31 -12.58
N THR A 89 -1.79 -30.32 -11.86
CA THR A 89 -0.44 -30.53 -12.41
C THR A 89 -0.06 -32.02 -12.54
N GLY A 90 -1.03 -32.93 -12.48
CA GLY A 90 -0.81 -34.39 -12.54
C GLY A 90 -0.14 -35.00 -11.31
N GLY A 91 0.24 -34.18 -10.32
CA GLY A 91 0.77 -34.61 -9.02
C GLY A 91 -0.24 -34.46 -7.87
N PRO A 92 0.12 -34.86 -6.64
CA PRO A 92 -0.78 -34.85 -5.49
C PRO A 92 -1.15 -33.44 -4.99
N ARG A 93 -0.38 -32.40 -5.35
CA ARG A 93 -0.66 -31.00 -4.96
C ARG A 93 -1.22 -30.22 -6.14
N ARG A 94 -2.41 -29.64 -5.93
CA ARG A 94 -3.02 -28.67 -6.86
C ARG A 94 -2.24 -27.37 -6.80
N ARG A 95 -2.10 -26.70 -7.94
CA ARG A 95 -1.53 -25.34 -8.01
C ARG A 95 -2.68 -24.33 -7.95
N GLU A 96 -2.63 -23.45 -6.96
CA GLU A 96 -3.48 -22.28 -6.88
C GLU A 96 -2.94 -21.19 -7.80
N VAL A 97 -3.80 -20.68 -8.69
CA VAL A 97 -3.48 -19.57 -9.59
C VAL A 97 -4.50 -18.46 -9.32
N PRO A 98 -4.12 -17.37 -8.63
CA PRO A 98 -5.01 -16.24 -8.43
C PRO A 98 -5.28 -15.55 -9.77
N GLU A 99 -6.47 -14.98 -9.93
CA GLU A 99 -6.84 -14.23 -11.13
C GLU A 99 -5.92 -13.01 -11.35
N VAL A 100 -5.53 -12.36 -10.25
CA VAL A 100 -4.55 -11.27 -10.25
C VAL A 100 -3.31 -11.69 -9.45
N PRO A 101 -2.09 -11.57 -9.99
CA PRO A 101 -0.87 -11.92 -9.27
C PRO A 101 -0.71 -11.10 -7.98
N TYR A 102 -0.49 -11.77 -6.85
CA TYR A 102 -0.32 -11.10 -5.56
C TYR A 102 0.88 -10.16 -5.50
N ASP A 103 1.96 -10.48 -6.22
CA ASP A 103 3.15 -9.61 -6.27
C ASP A 103 2.85 -8.30 -7.00
N ALA A 104 2.06 -8.36 -8.09
CA ALA A 104 1.62 -7.18 -8.82
C ALA A 104 0.69 -6.30 -7.98
N LEU A 105 -0.22 -6.90 -7.22
CA LEU A 105 -1.09 -6.17 -6.29
C LEU A 105 -0.29 -5.53 -5.16
N ARG A 106 0.67 -6.25 -4.59
CA ARG A 106 1.54 -5.73 -3.53
C ARG A 106 2.29 -4.49 -4.00
N GLU A 107 2.89 -4.58 -5.19
CA GLU A 107 3.60 -3.47 -5.81
C GLU A 107 2.66 -2.29 -6.11
N ALA A 108 1.44 -2.55 -6.59
CA ALA A 108 0.45 -1.51 -6.85
C ALA A 108 0.02 -0.78 -5.57
N VAL A 109 -0.22 -1.51 -4.47
CA VAL A 109 -0.53 -0.93 -3.15
C VAL A 109 0.66 -0.12 -2.62
N ILE A 110 1.88 -0.66 -2.70
CA ILE A 110 3.11 0.04 -2.31
C ILE A 110 3.25 1.34 -3.11
N ASN A 111 3.04 1.30 -4.43
CA ASN A 111 3.14 2.48 -5.28
C ASN A 111 2.09 3.53 -4.92
N ALA A 112 0.84 3.14 -4.70
CA ALA A 112 -0.22 4.07 -4.29
C ALA A 112 0.10 4.74 -2.94
N VAL A 113 0.67 3.97 -2.01
CA VAL A 113 1.12 4.47 -0.72
C VAL A 113 2.33 5.39 -0.87
N ALA A 114 3.37 4.99 -1.58
CA ALA A 114 4.62 5.73 -1.74
C ALA A 114 4.42 7.06 -2.49
N HIS A 115 3.49 7.10 -3.44
CA HIS A 115 3.16 8.28 -4.24
C HIS A 115 2.03 9.13 -3.64
N ARG A 116 1.55 8.81 -2.44
CA ARG A 116 0.54 9.61 -1.75
C ARG A 116 1.06 11.03 -1.50
N ASP A 117 0.23 12.03 -1.76
CA ASP A 117 0.53 13.40 -1.38
C ASP A 117 0.28 13.59 0.12
N TYR A 118 1.34 13.41 0.90
CA TYR A 118 1.29 13.58 2.36
C TYR A 118 1.07 15.04 2.79
N PHE A 119 1.15 16.01 1.87
CA PHE A 119 0.88 17.42 2.18
C PHE A 119 -0.61 17.78 2.08
N GLU A 120 -1.42 16.95 1.42
CA GLU A 120 -2.88 17.12 1.37
C GLU A 120 -3.57 16.44 2.56
N LYS A 121 -4.18 17.25 3.44
CA LYS A 121 -5.02 16.72 4.53
C LYS A 121 -6.22 15.97 3.95
N GLY A 122 -6.32 14.68 4.26
CA GLY A 122 -7.42 13.81 3.81
C GLY A 122 -7.16 13.03 2.52
N ALA A 123 -5.96 13.14 1.94
CA ALA A 123 -5.52 12.21 0.89
C ALA A 123 -5.52 10.79 1.46
N ASN A 124 -6.39 9.90 1.00
CA ASN A 124 -6.45 8.50 1.46
C ASN A 124 -6.06 7.55 0.31
N VAL A 125 -5.44 6.42 0.62
CA VAL A 125 -5.29 5.35 -0.37
C VAL A 125 -6.56 4.50 -0.33
N MET A 126 -7.20 4.32 -1.47
CA MET A 126 -8.43 3.55 -1.59
C MET A 126 -8.15 2.31 -2.45
N VAL A 127 -8.40 1.13 -1.88
CA VAL A 127 -8.26 -0.18 -2.52
C VAL A 127 -9.67 -0.75 -2.69
N GLU A 128 -10.16 -0.79 -3.93
CA GLU A 128 -11.55 -1.11 -4.23
C GLU A 128 -11.62 -2.34 -5.13
N MET A 129 -12.46 -3.29 -4.76
CA MET A 129 -12.73 -4.49 -5.54
C MET A 129 -14.15 -4.45 -6.08
N PHE A 130 -14.27 -4.70 -7.37
CA PHE A 130 -15.52 -4.84 -8.10
C PHE A 130 -15.57 -6.23 -8.74
N ASP A 131 -16.72 -6.58 -9.31
CA ASP A 131 -16.88 -7.87 -9.99
C ASP A 131 -15.95 -8.01 -11.22
N ASP A 132 -15.49 -6.91 -11.82
CA ASP A 132 -14.72 -6.90 -13.07
C ASP A 132 -13.30 -6.33 -12.94
N ARG A 133 -12.96 -5.69 -11.80
CA ARG A 133 -11.66 -5.01 -11.64
C ARG A 133 -11.31 -4.74 -10.17
N ILE A 134 -10.04 -4.39 -9.98
CA ILE A 134 -9.52 -3.84 -8.73
C ILE A 134 -9.01 -2.43 -9.06
N GLU A 135 -9.50 -1.43 -8.34
CA GLU A 135 -9.02 -0.05 -8.43
C GLU A 135 -8.19 0.28 -7.20
N ILE A 136 -6.98 0.79 -7.41
CA ILE A 136 -6.13 1.31 -6.33
C ILE A 136 -5.88 2.78 -6.66
N THR A 137 -6.44 3.66 -5.84
CA THR A 137 -6.32 5.10 -6.03
C THR A 137 -5.60 5.73 -4.84
N SER A 138 -4.71 6.67 -5.12
CA SER A 138 -4.08 7.52 -4.12
C SER A 138 -4.47 8.95 -4.45
N TYR A 139 -5.14 9.62 -3.51
CA TYR A 139 -5.48 11.03 -3.71
C TYR A 139 -4.20 11.86 -3.51
N GLY A 140 -3.79 12.52 -4.59
CA GLY A 140 -2.62 13.38 -4.69
C GLY A 140 -2.56 13.77 -6.16
N GLY A 141 -2.89 15.02 -6.48
CA GLY A 141 -3.13 15.44 -7.86
C GLY A 141 -2.00 15.04 -8.81
N LEU A 142 -2.34 14.75 -10.07
CA LEU A 142 -1.34 14.72 -11.15
C LEU A 142 -0.53 16.03 -11.06
N VAL A 143 0.78 15.93 -10.84
CA VAL A 143 1.69 17.07 -11.01
C VAL A 143 1.43 17.58 -12.42
N LYS A 144 0.82 18.76 -12.54
CA LYS A 144 0.67 19.41 -13.83
C LYS A 144 2.08 19.68 -14.35
N SER A 145 2.49 18.90 -15.35
CA SER A 145 3.61 19.22 -16.23
C SER A 145 3.33 20.51 -16.99
#